data_AF-A0A7W1HKN8-F1
#
_entry.id   AF-A0A7W1HKN8-F1
#
_cell.length_a   1.000
_cell.length_b   1.000
_cell.length_c   1.000
_cell.angle_alpha   90.00
_cell.angle_beta   90.00
_cell.angle_gamma   90.00
#
_symmetry.space_group_name_H-M   'P 1'
#
loop_
_entity.id
_entity.type
_entity.pdbx_description
1 polymer ?
#
loop_
_entity_poly.entity_id
_entity_poly.type
_entity_poly.pdbx_seq_one_letter_code
_entity_poly.pdbx_strand_id
1 'polypeptide(L)'
;MPFTAREHLNGPKKALLAAVCLSLLVIPLSVAERPRISEDRELKEINLSAWDCRDRLEGTAKTPDGVERNRLKNRDVASSAGAPPKEMDTAAFLRYVGALDAQTQGKRRKDLSPAQKTELEKLEQQLVTLTGYLVLAYAGPPESTNCGSTDFHDWHLEVFAERSDHPPQPGDPSPIVCEITPRGQNTVFRDGVRLQSLAAFISAPDLSHEPTGHPARKIRITGNLLWDDDHNGTADIGPTILKVAANKYHNPWRSTAWEIHPVTKIEVLDDLGPAPDVAPAAPPTASAAPAPAEEFITLMRPVTIRIPYGETVLPRGLKLQVISRSGQGINVQYMGKTQTIPADAAVRADR
;
A
#
# COMPACT_ATOMS: atom_id res chain seq x y z
N MET A 1 -18.74 3.92 68.62
CA MET A 1 -18.64 5.10 69.51
C MET A 1 -17.58 6.04 68.93
N PRO A 2 -17.67 7.38 69.11
CA PRO A 2 -18.52 8.33 68.37
C PRO A 2 -17.66 9.25 67.45
N PHE A 3 -18.19 9.77 66.35
CA PHE A 3 -18.83 11.10 66.23
C PHE A 3 -18.04 12.26 66.89
N THR A 4 -17.44 13.11 66.06
CA THR A 4 -17.34 14.55 66.32
C THR A 4 -17.54 15.33 65.04
N ALA A 5 -18.71 15.94 64.94
CA ALA A 5 -19.03 17.04 64.06
C ALA A 5 -18.22 18.29 64.45
N ARG A 6 -17.94 19.14 63.47
CA ARG A 6 -17.80 20.57 63.72
C ARG A 6 -18.37 21.35 62.54
N GLU A 7 -19.54 21.91 62.78
CA GLU A 7 -20.08 23.06 62.06
C GLU A 7 -19.10 24.24 62.20
N HIS A 8 -19.00 25.08 61.17
CA HIS A 8 -19.11 26.52 61.35
C HIS A 8 -19.27 27.28 60.02
N LEU A 9 -20.39 28.03 59.97
CA LEU A 9 -20.54 29.41 59.52
C LEU A 9 -20.64 29.72 58.01
N ASN A 10 -21.91 29.88 57.64
CA ASN A 10 -22.44 30.87 56.71
C ASN A 10 -21.75 32.24 56.79
N GLY A 11 -21.44 32.80 55.61
CA GLY A 11 -21.18 34.23 55.41
C GLY A 11 -21.47 34.62 53.95
N PRO A 12 -22.31 35.64 53.68
CA PRO A 12 -22.79 35.94 52.34
C PRO A 12 -21.79 36.82 51.59
N LYS A 13 -21.35 36.39 50.41
CA LYS A 13 -20.59 37.25 49.49
C LYS A 13 -21.22 37.21 48.09
N LYS A 14 -22.13 38.15 47.91
CA LYS A 14 -22.36 38.96 46.71
C LYS A 14 -22.09 38.24 45.38
N ALA A 15 -23.16 37.74 44.77
CA ALA A 15 -23.21 37.40 43.36
C ALA A 15 -22.92 38.65 42.52
N LEU A 16 -21.69 38.75 42.01
CA LEU A 16 -21.37 39.65 40.92
C LEU A 16 -21.57 38.84 39.63
N LEU A 17 -22.69 39.05 38.94
CA LEU A 17 -22.89 38.59 37.57
C LEU A 17 -21.87 39.32 36.69
N ALA A 18 -20.73 38.69 36.44
CA ALA A 18 -19.89 39.01 35.30
C ALA A 18 -20.39 38.16 34.12
N ALA A 19 -21.22 38.77 33.27
CA ALA A 19 -21.55 38.23 31.97
C ALA A 19 -20.29 38.27 31.10
N VAL A 20 -19.44 37.25 31.22
CA VAL A 20 -18.36 36.99 30.27
C VAL A 20 -19.02 36.33 29.06
N CYS A 21 -19.25 37.11 28.01
CA CYS A 21 -19.49 36.59 26.67
C CYS A 21 -18.26 35.79 26.25
N LEU A 22 -18.26 34.50 26.56
CA LEU A 22 -17.29 33.54 26.06
C LEU A 22 -17.62 33.32 24.58
N SER A 23 -17.07 34.18 23.72
CA SER A 23 -17.04 33.97 22.29
C SER A 23 -16.26 32.69 22.03
N LEU A 24 -16.99 31.57 21.91
CA LEU A 24 -16.45 30.30 21.43
C LEU A 24 -15.93 30.55 20.02
N LEU A 25 -14.64 30.85 19.93
CA LEU A 25 -13.89 30.86 18.69
C LEU A 25 -13.91 29.41 18.20
N VAL A 26 -14.89 29.07 17.36
CA VAL A 26 -14.91 27.82 16.61
C VAL A 26 -13.76 27.93 15.62
N ILE A 27 -12.57 27.54 16.05
CA ILE A 27 -11.45 27.31 15.13
C ILE A 27 -11.90 26.11 14.30
N PRO A 28 -12.13 26.28 12.98
CA PRO A 28 -12.34 25.12 12.13
C PRO A 28 -11.07 24.28 12.25
N LEU A 29 -11.17 23.15 12.93
CA LEU A 29 -10.18 22.09 12.82
C LEU A 29 -10.21 21.69 11.36
N SER A 30 -9.29 22.25 10.57
CA SER A 30 -9.01 21.80 9.22
C SER A 30 -8.62 20.34 9.35
N VAL A 31 -9.59 19.45 9.12
CA VAL A 31 -9.35 18.02 9.00
C VAL A 31 -8.45 17.91 7.78
N ALA A 32 -7.15 17.72 8.01
CA ALA A 32 -6.20 17.52 6.92
C ALA A 32 -6.74 16.35 6.09
N GLU A 33 -7.03 16.61 4.82
CA GLU A 33 -7.49 15.58 3.89
C GLU A 33 -6.44 14.47 3.90
N ARG A 34 -6.88 13.23 4.14
CA ARG A 34 -5.95 12.11 4.22
C ARG A 34 -5.18 12.04 2.89
N PRO A 35 -3.88 11.73 2.91
CA PRO A 35 -3.14 11.46 1.69
C PRO A 35 -3.90 10.43 0.87
N ARG A 36 -4.16 10.75 -0.41
CA ARG A 36 -4.84 9.81 -1.31
C ARG A 36 -3.89 8.65 -1.58
N ILE A 37 -4.36 7.42 -1.36
CA ILE A 37 -3.66 6.22 -1.79
C ILE A 37 -3.74 6.14 -3.32
N SER A 38 -2.76 5.50 -3.97
CA SER A 38 -2.77 5.27 -5.41
C SER A 38 -4.07 4.61 -5.88
N GLU A 39 -4.54 4.98 -7.06
CA GLU A 39 -5.64 4.30 -7.74
C GLU A 39 -5.18 3.06 -8.52
N ASP A 40 -3.90 2.70 -8.44
CA ASP A 40 -3.40 1.52 -9.12
C ASP A 40 -4.02 0.25 -8.56
N ARG A 41 -4.40 -0.65 -9.46
CA ARG A 41 -4.98 -1.98 -9.15
C ARG A 41 -4.13 -3.13 -9.68
N GLU A 42 -3.04 -2.83 -10.36
CA GLU A 42 -2.16 -3.81 -10.98
C GLU A 42 -0.73 -3.25 -11.09
N LEU A 43 0.26 -4.13 -11.05
CA LEU A 43 1.63 -3.80 -11.40
C LEU A 43 1.66 -3.24 -12.82
N LYS A 44 2.45 -2.20 -13.00
CA LYS A 44 2.73 -1.61 -14.30
C LYS A 44 4.21 -1.32 -14.43
N GLU A 45 4.69 -1.21 -15.66
CA GLU A 45 6.01 -0.63 -15.87
C GLU A 45 5.98 0.84 -15.46
N ILE A 46 6.91 1.24 -14.61
CA ILE A 46 7.03 2.60 -14.08
C ILE A 46 8.35 3.23 -14.51
N ASN A 47 8.29 4.52 -14.84
CA ASN A 47 9.49 5.29 -15.11
C ASN A 47 10.06 5.89 -13.82
N LEU A 48 11.08 5.24 -13.26
CA LEU A 48 11.76 5.71 -12.05
C LEU A 48 12.55 7.01 -12.26
N SER A 49 12.79 7.46 -13.50
CA SER A 49 13.57 8.70 -13.74
C SER A 49 12.88 9.96 -13.24
N ALA A 50 11.56 9.93 -13.08
CA ALA A 50 10.77 11.04 -12.56
C ALA A 50 10.58 10.99 -11.03
N TRP A 51 11.13 9.98 -10.36
CA TRP A 51 10.96 9.80 -8.93
C TRP A 51 12.08 10.48 -8.14
N ASP A 52 11.76 11.55 -7.41
CA ASP A 52 12.72 12.29 -6.59
C ASP A 52 13.37 11.44 -5.47
N CYS A 53 12.74 10.33 -5.09
CA CYS A 53 13.27 9.39 -4.10
C CYS A 53 14.20 8.33 -4.72
N ARG A 54 14.37 8.31 -6.05
CA ARG A 54 15.11 7.26 -6.76
C ARG A 54 16.51 7.05 -6.21
N ASP A 55 17.25 8.10 -5.87
CA ASP A 55 18.62 7.97 -5.39
C ASP A 55 18.74 8.14 -3.86
N ARG A 56 17.61 8.07 -3.13
CA ARG A 56 17.52 8.23 -1.66
C ARG A 56 17.01 6.96 -1.00
N LEU A 57 17.92 6.05 -0.64
CA LEU A 57 17.54 4.78 0.00
C LEU A 57 16.87 4.98 1.36
N GLU A 58 17.27 6.01 2.12
CA GLU A 58 16.65 6.38 3.39
C GLU A 58 15.28 7.07 3.27
N GLY A 59 14.87 7.44 2.06
CA GLY A 59 13.65 8.20 1.81
C GLY A 59 13.61 9.54 2.57
N THR A 60 12.51 9.82 3.26
CA THR A 60 12.29 11.04 4.07
C THR A 60 12.21 10.76 5.58
N ALA A 61 12.69 9.59 6.03
CA ALA A 61 12.71 9.28 7.46
C ALA A 61 13.47 10.33 8.27
N LYS A 62 12.92 10.70 9.42
CA LYS A 62 13.48 11.73 10.31
C LYS A 62 14.24 11.16 11.51
N THR A 63 14.05 9.88 11.80
CA THR A 63 14.68 9.21 12.94
C THR A 63 15.78 8.25 12.46
N PRO A 64 16.84 8.00 13.26
CA PRO A 64 17.90 7.08 12.87
C PRO A 64 17.41 5.66 12.55
N ASP A 65 16.47 5.14 13.35
CA ASP A 65 15.84 3.83 13.13
C ASP A 65 15.00 3.79 11.84
N GLY A 66 14.25 4.86 11.55
CA GLY A 66 13.50 4.97 10.29
C GLY A 66 14.42 5.06 9.08
N VAL A 67 15.55 5.77 9.19
CA VAL A 67 16.56 5.86 8.13
C VAL A 67 17.19 4.49 7.85
N GLU A 68 17.54 3.74 8.90
CA GLU A 68 18.06 2.38 8.78
C GLU A 68 17.04 1.44 8.11
N ARG A 69 15.80 1.42 8.61
CA ARG A 69 14.74 0.58 8.06
C ARG A 69 14.41 0.93 6.61
N ASN A 70 14.32 2.21 6.25
CA ASN A 70 14.07 2.62 4.87
C ASN A 70 15.18 2.16 3.91
N ARG A 71 16.46 2.22 4.35
CA ARG A 71 17.56 1.69 3.54
C ARG A 71 17.43 0.19 3.29
N LEU A 72 16.96 -0.57 4.29
CA LEU A 72 16.71 -2.00 4.15
C LEU A 72 15.49 -2.27 3.25
N LYS A 73 14.42 -1.49 3.38
CA LYS A 73 13.26 -1.54 2.47
C LYS A 73 13.70 -1.32 1.01
N ASN A 74 14.53 -0.29 0.79
CA ASN A 74 15.01 0.12 -0.55
C ASN A 74 16.26 -0.60 -1.07
N ARG A 75 16.81 -1.61 -0.37
CA ARG A 75 18.10 -2.22 -0.74
C ARG A 75 18.04 -2.97 -2.07
N ASP A 76 19.18 -3.03 -2.76
CA ASP A 76 19.35 -3.89 -3.92
C ASP A 76 19.54 -5.35 -3.48
N VAL A 77 18.77 -6.25 -4.09
CA VAL A 77 18.79 -7.69 -3.75
C VAL A 77 19.94 -8.43 -4.44
N ALA A 78 20.58 -7.80 -5.43
CA ALA A 78 21.73 -8.33 -6.15
C ALA A 78 22.96 -8.63 -5.26
N SER A 79 22.92 -8.27 -3.98
CA SER A 79 24.03 -8.40 -3.02
C SER A 79 24.09 -9.72 -2.25
N SER A 80 23.13 -10.64 -2.43
CA SER A 80 23.15 -11.95 -1.75
C SER A 80 24.08 -12.93 -2.47
N ALA A 81 25.39 -12.75 -2.33
CA ALA A 81 26.41 -13.55 -3.01
C ALA A 81 26.40 -15.02 -2.53
N GLY A 82 25.74 -15.90 -3.31
CA GLY A 82 26.13 -17.30 -3.47
C GLY A 82 25.38 -18.38 -2.69
N ALA A 83 24.56 -18.04 -1.69
CA ALA A 83 23.73 -19.04 -1.00
C ALA A 83 22.32 -19.11 -1.64
N PRO A 84 21.74 -20.31 -1.84
CA PRO A 84 20.35 -20.43 -2.24
C PRO A 84 19.44 -19.82 -1.16
N PRO A 85 18.32 -19.18 -1.53
CA PRO A 85 17.40 -18.64 -0.55
C PRO A 85 16.89 -19.74 0.38
N LYS A 86 16.66 -19.40 1.65
CA LYS A 86 16.04 -20.33 2.59
C LYS A 86 14.55 -20.47 2.29
N GLU A 87 14.11 -21.66 1.90
CA GLU A 87 12.70 -21.92 1.59
C GLU A 87 11.87 -22.26 2.83
N MET A 88 10.70 -21.64 2.93
CA MET A 88 9.77 -21.80 4.06
C MET A 88 8.31 -21.72 3.58
N ASP A 89 7.41 -22.45 4.23
CA ASP A 89 5.98 -22.12 4.24
C ASP A 89 5.67 -21.11 5.35
N THR A 90 4.42 -20.67 5.46
CA THR A 90 4.00 -19.69 6.48
C THR A 90 4.31 -20.16 7.90
N ALA A 91 4.07 -21.44 8.23
CA ALA A 91 4.33 -21.97 9.55
C ALA A 91 5.84 -22.06 9.87
N ALA A 92 6.65 -22.47 8.90
CA ALA A 92 8.10 -22.50 9.03
C ALA A 92 8.71 -21.10 9.15
N PHE A 93 8.17 -20.12 8.43
CA PHE A 93 8.57 -18.72 8.54
C PHE A 93 8.34 -18.20 9.95
N LEU A 94 7.13 -18.37 10.50
CA LEU A 94 6.79 -17.91 11.85
C LEU A 94 7.65 -18.60 12.93
N ARG A 95 7.92 -19.91 12.78
CA ARG A 95 8.86 -20.60 13.68
C ARG A 95 10.29 -20.06 13.55
N TYR A 96 10.71 -19.69 12.34
CA TYR A 96 12.06 -19.24 12.06
C TYR A 96 12.36 -17.89 12.73
N VAL A 97 11.45 -16.92 12.62
CA VAL A 97 11.61 -15.59 13.19
C VAL A 97 11.17 -15.49 14.66
N GLY A 98 10.36 -16.45 15.12
CA GLY A 98 9.69 -16.42 16.42
C GLY A 98 10.62 -16.26 17.63
N ALA A 99 11.85 -16.76 17.56
CA ALA A 99 12.82 -16.63 18.65
C ALA A 99 13.26 -15.17 18.88
N LEU A 100 13.47 -14.40 17.81
CA LEU A 100 13.82 -12.98 17.93
C LEU A 100 12.57 -12.14 18.22
N ASP A 101 11.45 -12.45 17.56
CA ASP A 101 10.16 -11.77 17.81
C ASP A 101 9.74 -11.79 19.29
N ALA A 102 9.84 -12.94 19.94
CA ALA A 102 9.53 -13.06 21.37
C ALA A 102 10.41 -12.16 22.25
N GLN A 103 11.65 -11.88 21.83
CA GLN A 103 12.59 -11.03 22.57
C GLN A 103 12.43 -9.55 22.25
N THR A 104 11.82 -9.21 21.12
CA THR A 104 11.71 -7.85 20.60
C THR A 104 10.29 -7.31 20.61
N GLN A 105 9.28 -8.10 21.02
CA GLN A 105 7.88 -7.66 21.08
C GLN A 105 7.70 -6.26 21.68
N GLY A 106 7.03 -5.37 20.94
CA GLY A 106 6.77 -3.98 21.36
C GLY A 106 7.98 -3.06 21.37
N LYS A 107 9.18 -3.52 20.98
CA LYS A 107 10.39 -2.71 20.90
C LYS A 107 10.58 -2.09 19.52
N ARG A 108 11.34 -0.99 19.49
CA ARG A 108 11.88 -0.37 18.28
C ARG A 108 13.34 -0.73 18.09
N ARG A 109 13.92 -0.52 16.90
CA ARG A 109 15.37 -0.75 16.64
C ARG A 109 16.26 -0.01 17.63
N LYS A 110 15.87 1.22 18.00
CA LYS A 110 16.59 2.03 19.00
C LYS A 110 16.62 1.41 20.39
N ASP A 111 15.67 0.53 20.72
CA ASP A 111 15.51 -0.10 22.05
C ASP A 111 16.18 -1.48 22.13
N LEU A 112 16.74 -1.98 21.03
CA LEU A 112 17.39 -3.29 20.99
C LEU A 112 18.75 -3.26 21.70
N SER A 113 19.03 -4.34 22.45
CA SER A 113 20.37 -4.56 23.00
C SER A 113 21.39 -4.85 21.88
N PRO A 114 22.71 -4.70 22.12
CA PRO A 114 23.71 -5.04 21.13
C PRO A 114 23.60 -6.48 20.60
N ALA A 115 23.31 -7.44 21.48
CA ALA A 115 23.12 -8.84 21.09
C ALA A 115 21.88 -9.03 20.20
N GLN A 116 20.78 -8.32 20.50
CA GLN A 116 19.57 -8.35 19.68
C GLN A 116 19.80 -7.71 18.31
N LYS A 117 20.56 -6.61 18.24
CA LYS A 117 20.94 -5.97 16.97
C LYS A 117 21.79 -6.89 16.11
N THR A 118 22.79 -7.54 16.70
CA THR A 118 23.62 -8.51 15.97
C THR A 118 22.79 -9.67 15.41
N GLU A 119 21.79 -10.16 16.14
CA GLU A 119 20.93 -11.23 15.63
C GLU A 119 19.95 -10.73 14.56
N LEU A 120 19.39 -9.54 14.75
CA LEU A 120 18.58 -8.85 13.75
C LEU A 120 19.34 -8.69 12.43
N GLU A 121 20.55 -8.13 12.47
CA GLU A 121 21.39 -7.89 11.29
C GLU A 121 21.67 -9.18 10.51
N LYS A 122 21.92 -10.31 11.20
CA LYS A 122 22.12 -11.61 10.54
C LYS A 122 20.88 -12.10 9.83
N LEU A 123 19.69 -11.89 10.40
CA LEU A 123 18.43 -12.31 9.80
C LEU A 123 18.08 -11.42 8.61
N GLU A 124 18.26 -10.10 8.73
CA GLU A 124 17.93 -9.15 7.67
C GLU A 124 18.85 -9.24 6.45
N GLN A 125 20.03 -9.84 6.59
CA GLN A 125 20.91 -10.15 5.45
C GLN A 125 20.43 -11.36 4.62
N GLN A 126 19.43 -12.11 5.10
CA GLN A 126 19.02 -13.35 4.45
C GLN A 126 18.05 -13.11 3.31
N LEU A 127 18.31 -13.83 2.21
CA LEU A 127 17.35 -14.06 1.15
C LEU A 127 16.52 -15.30 1.51
N VAL A 128 15.20 -15.18 1.47
CA VAL A 128 14.27 -16.25 1.80
C VAL A 128 13.27 -16.46 0.68
N THR A 129 12.67 -17.65 0.63
CA THR A 129 11.41 -17.84 -0.08
C THR A 129 10.29 -18.21 0.88
N LEU A 130 9.11 -17.62 0.66
CA LEU A 130 7.88 -17.91 1.37
C LEU A 130 6.86 -18.50 0.41
N THR A 131 6.32 -19.66 0.77
CA THR A 131 5.19 -20.28 0.08
C THR A 131 3.89 -20.06 0.85
N GLY A 132 2.85 -19.60 0.15
CA GLY A 132 1.50 -19.41 0.70
C GLY A 132 0.50 -19.00 -0.37
N TYR A 133 -0.70 -18.60 0.04
CA TYR A 133 -1.75 -18.11 -0.86
C TYR A 133 -1.81 -16.59 -0.83
N LEU A 134 -1.75 -15.94 -1.98
CA LEU A 134 -1.97 -14.50 -2.08
C LEU A 134 -3.47 -14.22 -2.03
N VAL A 135 -3.96 -13.71 -0.90
CA VAL A 135 -5.39 -13.44 -0.73
C VAL A 135 -5.71 -11.99 -1.10
N LEU A 136 -4.93 -11.04 -0.59
CA LEU A 136 -5.16 -9.61 -0.79
C LEU A 136 -3.88 -8.93 -1.29
N ALA A 137 -4.01 -8.05 -2.28
CA ALA A 137 -2.93 -7.21 -2.79
C ALA A 137 -3.40 -5.76 -2.99
N TYR A 138 -2.57 -4.77 -2.66
CA TYR A 138 -2.93 -3.37 -2.83
C TYR A 138 -1.73 -2.43 -2.85
N ALA A 139 -1.96 -1.23 -3.37
CA ALA A 139 -1.03 -0.11 -3.25
C ALA A 139 -0.91 0.32 -1.78
N GLY A 140 0.29 0.25 -1.23
CA GLY A 140 0.61 0.77 0.10
C GLY A 140 0.33 2.27 0.22
N PRO A 141 0.05 2.76 1.43
CA PRO A 141 -0.11 4.19 1.65
C PRO A 141 1.21 4.94 1.40
N PRO A 142 1.18 6.27 1.25
CA PRO A 142 2.40 7.07 1.18
C PRO A 142 3.28 6.88 2.41
N GLU A 143 4.49 6.39 2.21
CA GLU A 143 5.45 6.09 3.27
C GLU A 143 6.72 6.94 3.19
N SER A 144 7.41 7.09 4.32
CA SER A 144 8.70 7.78 4.33
C SER A 144 9.75 7.10 3.45
N THR A 145 9.70 5.76 3.31
CA THR A 145 10.62 4.99 2.46
C THR A 145 10.53 5.40 0.99
N ASN A 146 9.35 5.85 0.56
CA ASN A 146 9.05 6.29 -0.80
C ASN A 146 8.88 7.80 -0.92
N CYS A 147 9.42 8.55 0.05
CA CYS A 147 9.34 10.00 0.13
C CYS A 147 7.89 10.54 0.16
N GLY A 148 6.93 9.75 0.63
CA GLY A 148 5.50 10.11 0.67
C GLY A 148 4.85 10.18 -0.71
N SER A 149 5.42 9.51 -1.72
CA SER A 149 4.82 9.47 -3.06
C SER A 149 3.55 8.63 -3.08
N THR A 150 2.54 9.10 -3.81
CA THR A 150 1.33 8.35 -4.15
C THR A 150 1.48 7.54 -5.42
N ASP A 151 2.45 7.87 -6.27
CA ASP A 151 2.65 7.27 -7.60
C ASP A 151 3.75 6.19 -7.58
N PHE A 152 4.68 6.31 -6.63
CA PHE A 152 5.73 5.36 -6.36
C PHE A 152 5.53 4.83 -4.94
N HIS A 153 4.75 3.76 -4.82
CA HIS A 153 4.39 3.14 -3.55
C HIS A 153 4.82 1.68 -3.54
N ASP A 154 4.90 1.11 -2.33
CA ASP A 154 5.08 -0.34 -2.20
C ASP A 154 3.78 -1.05 -2.56
N TRP A 155 3.85 -2.27 -3.07
CA TRP A 155 2.69 -3.15 -3.19
C TRP A 155 2.65 -4.08 -2.01
N HIS A 156 1.62 -3.95 -1.17
CA HIS A 156 1.38 -4.81 -0.03
C HIS A 156 0.73 -6.11 -0.52
N LEU A 157 1.32 -7.23 -0.14
CA LEU A 157 0.87 -8.58 -0.46
C LEU A 157 0.60 -9.32 0.83
N GLU A 158 -0.64 -9.74 1.06
CA GLU A 158 -1.04 -10.48 2.25
C GLU A 158 -1.11 -11.97 1.93
N VAL A 159 -0.11 -12.70 2.43
CA VAL A 159 0.10 -14.13 2.16
C VAL A 159 -0.39 -14.97 3.33
N PHE A 160 -1.35 -15.85 3.06
CA PHE A 160 -1.98 -16.72 4.05
C PHE A 160 -1.50 -18.16 3.92
N ALA A 161 -1.63 -18.93 5.00
CA ALA A 161 -1.33 -20.36 5.01
C ALA A 161 -2.31 -21.15 4.14
N GLU A 162 -3.58 -20.72 4.14
CA GLU A 162 -4.69 -21.35 3.45
C GLU A 162 -5.31 -20.39 2.44
N ARG A 163 -5.99 -20.97 1.46
CA ARG A 163 -6.75 -20.21 0.47
C ARG A 163 -8.01 -19.63 1.11
N SER A 164 -8.35 -18.40 0.74
CA SER A 164 -9.61 -17.75 1.13
C SER A 164 -10.49 -17.49 -0.08
N ASP A 165 -11.81 -17.55 0.11
CA ASP A 165 -12.86 -17.14 -0.83
C ASP A 165 -13.58 -15.85 -0.40
N HIS A 166 -13.14 -15.23 0.70
CA HIS A 166 -13.58 -13.93 1.19
C HIS A 166 -12.38 -13.04 1.52
N PRO A 167 -12.55 -11.70 1.55
CA PRO A 167 -11.47 -10.84 2.02
C PRO A 167 -11.19 -11.09 3.52
N PRO A 168 -10.03 -10.63 4.04
CA PRO A 168 -9.68 -10.81 5.45
C PRO A 168 -10.76 -10.28 6.40
N GLN A 169 -11.21 -11.12 7.33
CA GLN A 169 -12.29 -10.84 8.28
C GLN A 169 -11.98 -11.35 9.70
N PRO A 170 -12.72 -10.89 10.73
CA PRO A 170 -12.53 -11.37 12.08
C PRO A 170 -12.71 -12.88 12.21
N GLY A 171 -11.75 -13.54 12.86
CA GLY A 171 -11.68 -15.00 12.99
C GLY A 171 -10.67 -15.66 12.07
N ASP A 172 -10.26 -14.99 10.99
CA ASP A 172 -9.23 -15.52 10.08
C ASP A 172 -7.83 -15.48 10.71
N PRO A 173 -6.90 -16.35 10.30
CA PRO A 173 -5.48 -16.18 10.59
C PRO A 173 -4.97 -14.83 10.07
N SER A 174 -4.04 -14.18 10.77
CA SER A 174 -3.40 -12.97 10.22
C SER A 174 -2.35 -13.35 9.15
N PRO A 175 -2.17 -12.54 8.09
CA PRO A 175 -1.23 -12.84 7.02
C PRO A 175 0.24 -12.63 7.42
N ILE A 176 1.15 -13.14 6.60
CA ILE A 176 2.51 -12.60 6.50
C ILE A 176 2.50 -11.53 5.41
N VAL A 177 3.06 -10.36 5.70
CA VAL A 177 3.15 -9.25 4.75
C VAL A 177 4.42 -9.41 3.91
N CYS A 178 4.27 -9.18 2.61
CA CYS A 178 5.37 -9.08 1.66
C CYS A 178 5.19 -7.81 0.83
N GLU A 179 6.26 -7.11 0.50
CA GLU A 179 6.19 -5.81 -0.17
C GLU A 179 7.08 -5.74 -1.41
N ILE A 180 6.49 -5.39 -2.57
CA ILE A 180 7.25 -5.06 -3.79
C ILE A 180 7.49 -3.55 -3.78
N THR A 181 8.75 -3.12 -3.79
CA THR A 181 9.09 -1.69 -3.85
C THR A 181 9.01 -1.13 -5.26
N PRO A 182 8.90 0.20 -5.43
CA PRO A 182 9.05 0.84 -6.73
C PRO A 182 10.36 0.45 -7.45
N ARG A 183 11.45 0.23 -6.69
CA ARG A 183 12.75 -0.17 -7.24
C ARG A 183 12.72 -1.58 -7.84
N GLY A 184 11.99 -2.50 -7.21
CA GLY A 184 11.84 -3.90 -7.66
C GLY A 184 10.68 -4.13 -8.63
N GLN A 185 9.70 -3.23 -8.67
CA GLN A 185 8.44 -3.42 -9.40
C GLN A 185 8.63 -3.77 -10.88
N ASN A 186 9.50 -3.05 -11.60
CA ASN A 186 9.71 -3.31 -13.03
C ASN A 186 10.28 -4.71 -13.30
N THR A 187 11.12 -5.23 -12.42
CA THR A 187 11.65 -6.60 -12.54
C THR A 187 10.52 -7.60 -12.38
N VAL A 188 9.75 -7.49 -11.29
CA VAL A 188 8.61 -8.38 -11.00
C VAL A 188 7.55 -8.32 -12.11
N PHE A 189 7.24 -7.12 -12.61
CA PHE A 189 6.29 -6.93 -13.71
C PHE A 189 6.74 -7.56 -15.03
N ARG A 190 8.04 -7.41 -15.38
CA ARG A 190 8.63 -7.98 -16.60
C ARG A 190 8.76 -9.51 -16.55
N ASP A 191 8.83 -10.08 -15.35
CA ASP A 191 8.72 -11.53 -15.13
C ASP A 191 7.29 -12.07 -15.34
N GLY A 192 6.35 -11.22 -15.79
CA GLY A 192 5.00 -11.62 -16.15
C GLY A 192 4.02 -11.67 -14.98
N VAL A 193 4.43 -11.23 -13.78
CA VAL A 193 3.57 -11.20 -12.59
C VAL A 193 2.44 -10.19 -12.79
N ARG A 194 1.21 -10.62 -12.49
CA ARG A 194 -0.02 -9.80 -12.51
C ARG A 194 -0.79 -10.03 -11.21
N LEU A 195 -0.81 -9.05 -10.33
CA LEU A 195 -1.37 -9.20 -8.99
C LEU A 195 -2.86 -9.54 -9.02
N GLN A 196 -3.64 -8.99 -9.96
CA GLN A 196 -5.08 -9.31 -10.02
C GLN A 196 -5.34 -10.78 -10.37
N SER A 197 -4.45 -11.42 -11.13
CA SER A 197 -4.61 -12.83 -11.47
C SER A 197 -4.07 -13.79 -10.40
N LEU A 198 -3.29 -13.26 -9.46
CA LEU A 198 -2.70 -14.01 -8.34
C LEU A 198 -3.51 -13.86 -7.04
N ALA A 199 -4.03 -12.67 -6.77
CA ALA A 199 -4.81 -12.37 -5.58
C ALA A 199 -6.30 -12.67 -5.77
N ALA A 200 -6.99 -13.11 -4.71
CA ALA A 200 -8.45 -13.22 -4.73
C ALA A 200 -9.14 -11.85 -4.64
N PHE A 201 -8.51 -10.92 -3.92
CA PHE A 201 -9.02 -9.59 -3.64
C PHE A 201 -7.94 -8.54 -3.86
N ILE A 202 -8.39 -7.32 -4.14
CA ILE A 202 -7.57 -6.10 -4.09
C ILE A 202 -8.23 -5.06 -3.19
N SER A 203 -7.44 -4.17 -2.60
CA SER A 203 -7.99 -3.01 -1.90
C SER A 203 -8.05 -1.80 -2.83
N ALA A 204 -9.21 -1.16 -2.90
CA ALA A 204 -9.33 0.19 -3.45
C ALA A 204 -8.65 1.21 -2.51
N PRO A 205 -8.34 2.45 -2.96
CA PRO A 205 -7.72 3.47 -2.12
C PRO A 205 -8.64 4.00 -1.02
N ASP A 206 -9.94 3.75 -1.10
CA ASP A 206 -10.85 3.95 0.03
C ASP A 206 -10.81 2.78 1.03
N LEU A 207 -9.93 1.80 0.80
CA LEU A 207 -9.69 0.57 1.57
C LEU A 207 -10.88 -0.40 1.59
N SER A 208 -11.82 -0.28 0.64
CA SER A 208 -12.78 -1.35 0.38
C SER A 208 -12.10 -2.49 -0.38
N HIS A 209 -12.53 -3.73 -0.11
CA HIS A 209 -12.05 -4.91 -0.81
C HIS A 209 -12.91 -5.21 -2.04
N GLU A 210 -12.26 -5.42 -3.18
CA GLU A 210 -12.86 -5.76 -4.45
C GLU A 210 -12.41 -7.17 -4.87
N PRO A 211 -13.31 -8.08 -5.24
CA PRO A 211 -12.91 -9.39 -5.78
C PRO A 211 -12.26 -9.20 -7.16
N THR A 212 -11.18 -9.94 -7.42
CA THR A 212 -10.51 -9.91 -8.74
C THR A 212 -11.22 -10.76 -9.79
N GLY A 213 -12.16 -11.62 -9.37
CA GLY A 213 -12.74 -12.67 -10.20
C GLY A 213 -11.85 -13.91 -10.33
N HIS A 214 -10.68 -13.90 -9.69
CA HIS A 214 -9.77 -15.04 -9.62
C HIS A 214 -9.74 -15.62 -8.21
N PRO A 215 -9.46 -16.92 -8.07
CA PRO A 215 -9.13 -17.46 -6.77
C PRO A 215 -7.72 -17.06 -6.33
N ALA A 216 -7.49 -16.98 -5.02
CA ALA A 216 -6.16 -16.82 -4.47
C ALA A 216 -5.25 -17.96 -4.95
N ARG A 217 -4.14 -17.60 -5.58
CA ARG A 217 -3.15 -18.53 -6.13
C ARG A 217 -2.13 -18.87 -5.06
N LYS A 218 -1.66 -20.12 -5.08
CA LYS A 218 -0.49 -20.53 -4.30
C LYS A 218 0.77 -20.02 -5.00
N ILE A 219 1.54 -19.20 -4.30
CA ILE A 219 2.74 -18.56 -4.82
C ILE A 219 3.97 -18.86 -3.95
N ARG A 220 5.15 -18.77 -4.56
CA ARG A 220 6.45 -18.64 -3.89
C ARG A 220 6.95 -17.22 -4.07
N ILE A 221 7.10 -16.48 -2.98
CA ILE A 221 7.69 -15.14 -2.98
C ILE A 221 9.14 -15.26 -2.56
N THR A 222 10.06 -14.66 -3.31
CA THR A 222 11.47 -14.51 -2.94
C THR A 222 11.78 -13.06 -2.63
N GLY A 223 12.53 -12.82 -1.56
CA GLY A 223 13.00 -11.49 -1.19
C GLY A 223 13.81 -11.53 0.10
N ASN A 224 14.20 -10.37 0.61
CA ASN A 224 14.97 -10.29 1.84
C ASN A 224 14.06 -10.21 3.07
N LEU A 225 14.49 -10.82 4.18
CA LEU A 225 13.83 -10.61 5.47
C LEU A 225 14.04 -9.17 5.95
N LEU A 226 12.98 -8.56 6.43
CA LEU A 226 13.02 -7.25 7.07
C LEU A 226 12.20 -7.29 8.34
N TRP A 227 12.72 -6.71 9.41
CA TRP A 227 11.97 -6.50 10.65
C TRP A 227 11.41 -5.08 10.66
N ASP A 228 10.09 -4.98 10.51
CA ASP A 228 9.37 -3.71 10.48
C ASP A 228 8.97 -3.29 11.90
N ASP A 229 9.91 -2.64 12.58
CA ASP A 229 9.74 -2.22 13.96
C ASP A 229 8.69 -1.11 14.15
N ASP A 230 8.25 -0.43 13.06
CA ASP A 230 7.12 0.50 13.12
C ASP A 230 5.80 -0.18 13.46
N HIS A 231 5.68 -1.46 13.10
CA HIS A 231 4.46 -2.26 13.27
C HIS A 231 4.66 -3.44 14.24
N ASN A 232 5.54 -3.26 15.22
CA ASN A 232 5.82 -4.27 16.24
C ASN A 232 4.89 -4.18 17.48
N GLY A 233 3.74 -3.52 17.34
CA GLY A 233 2.75 -3.36 18.39
C GLY A 233 1.72 -4.50 18.41
N THR A 234 1.09 -4.74 19.56
CA THR A 234 0.02 -5.75 19.70
C THR A 234 -1.27 -5.39 18.96
N ALA A 235 -1.39 -4.15 18.46
CA ALA A 235 -2.48 -3.75 17.58
C ALA A 235 -2.27 -4.27 16.15
N ASP A 236 -1.01 -4.34 15.72
CA ASP A 236 -0.61 -4.77 14.38
C ASP A 236 -0.34 -6.27 14.31
N ILE A 237 0.16 -6.87 15.40
CA ILE A 237 0.64 -8.26 15.44
C ILE A 237 -0.26 -9.17 16.27
N GLY A 238 -0.65 -10.30 15.69
CA GLY A 238 -1.25 -11.43 16.39
C GLY A 238 -1.65 -12.55 15.42
N PRO A 239 -2.02 -13.74 15.94
CA PRO A 239 -2.23 -14.92 15.11
C PRO A 239 -3.57 -14.93 14.36
N THR A 240 -4.52 -14.09 14.79
CA THR A 240 -5.91 -14.12 14.31
C THR A 240 -6.44 -12.71 14.26
N ILE A 241 -7.12 -12.36 13.17
CA ILE A 241 -7.81 -11.09 13.00
C ILE A 241 -8.94 -11.00 14.03
N LEU A 242 -8.92 -9.95 14.85
CA LEU A 242 -9.91 -9.72 15.91
C LEU A 242 -11.04 -8.81 15.46
N LYS A 243 -10.74 -7.84 14.58
CA LYS A 243 -11.70 -6.83 14.13
C LYS A 243 -11.27 -6.19 12.81
N VAL A 244 -12.23 -5.58 12.13
CA VAL A 244 -11.97 -4.57 11.09
C VAL A 244 -12.11 -3.20 11.75
N ALA A 245 -11.06 -2.38 11.71
CA ALA A 245 -11.06 -1.06 12.30
C ALA A 245 -11.82 -0.04 11.44
N ALA A 246 -12.09 1.15 12.01
CA ALA A 246 -12.82 2.21 11.30
C ALA A 246 -12.07 2.74 10.05
N ASN A 247 -10.76 2.52 9.96
CA ASN A 247 -9.95 2.78 8.77
C ASN A 247 -9.98 1.59 7.77
N LYS A 248 -10.88 0.62 7.95
CA LYS A 248 -11.08 -0.59 7.14
C LYS A 248 -9.92 -1.59 7.11
N TYR A 249 -8.78 -1.29 7.73
CA TYR A 249 -7.76 -2.30 7.98
C TYR A 249 -8.23 -3.30 9.02
N HIS A 250 -7.92 -4.57 8.80
CA HIS A 250 -8.11 -5.59 9.81
C HIS A 250 -7.01 -5.51 10.88
N ASN A 251 -7.33 -5.91 12.11
CA ASN A 251 -6.43 -5.84 13.26
C ASN A 251 -6.55 -7.13 14.09
N PRO A 252 -5.44 -7.79 14.44
CA PRO A 252 -4.08 -7.59 13.94
C PRO A 252 -3.98 -7.64 12.42
N TRP A 253 -3.12 -6.78 11.87
CA TRP A 253 -2.87 -6.66 10.44
C TRP A 253 -1.92 -7.77 9.94
N ARG A 254 -1.02 -8.26 10.80
CA ARG A 254 0.01 -9.23 10.42
C ARG A 254 0.27 -10.25 11.53
N SER A 255 0.81 -11.41 11.16
CA SER A 255 1.16 -12.47 12.12
C SER A 255 2.44 -12.19 12.90
N THR A 256 3.30 -11.29 12.41
CA THR A 256 4.65 -11.02 12.92
C THR A 256 5.12 -9.64 12.46
N ALA A 257 6.12 -9.06 13.14
CA ALA A 257 6.79 -7.84 12.70
C ALA A 257 7.69 -8.06 11.47
N TRP A 258 7.96 -9.33 11.12
CA TRP A 258 8.79 -9.68 9.98
C TRP A 258 7.99 -9.71 8.69
N GLU A 259 8.60 -9.16 7.65
CA GLU A 259 8.09 -9.16 6.29
C GLU A 259 9.16 -9.60 5.30
N ILE A 260 8.74 -9.90 4.07
CA ILE A 260 9.65 -10.01 2.94
C ILE A 260 9.65 -8.66 2.22
N HIS A 261 10.76 -7.93 2.37
CA HIS A 261 10.92 -6.60 1.81
C HIS A 261 12.41 -6.31 1.49
N PRO A 262 12.77 -6.00 0.23
CA PRO A 262 11.89 -5.99 -0.94
C PRO A 262 11.67 -7.41 -1.48
N VAL A 263 10.48 -7.63 -2.06
CA VAL A 263 10.19 -8.78 -2.93
C VAL A 263 10.88 -8.60 -4.27
N THR A 264 11.48 -9.68 -4.78
CA THR A 264 12.19 -9.69 -6.07
C THR A 264 11.74 -10.73 -7.06
N LYS A 265 11.07 -11.78 -6.59
CA LYS A 265 10.52 -12.81 -7.47
C LYS A 265 9.21 -13.32 -6.91
N ILE A 266 8.26 -13.58 -7.79
CA ILE A 266 7.02 -14.28 -7.46
C ILE A 266 6.83 -15.39 -8.48
N GLU A 267 6.66 -16.62 -7.99
CA GLU A 267 6.42 -17.80 -8.81
C GLU A 267 5.05 -18.39 -8.45
N VAL A 268 4.30 -18.84 -9.45
CA VAL A 268 3.03 -19.54 -9.24
C VAL A 268 3.31 -21.03 -9.09
N LEU A 269 2.73 -21.66 -8.06
CA LEU A 269 3.01 -23.06 -7.72
C LEU A 269 1.84 -24.01 -7.96
N ASP A 270 0.63 -23.50 -8.16
CA ASP A 270 -0.55 -24.34 -8.37
C ASP A 270 -0.87 -24.53 -9.85
N ASP A 271 -1.37 -25.73 -10.16
CA ASP A 271 -1.75 -26.14 -11.52
C ASP A 271 -3.16 -25.64 -11.90
N LEU A 272 -3.60 -24.49 -11.38
CA LEU A 272 -4.90 -23.89 -11.74
C LEU A 272 -4.94 -23.35 -13.20
N GLY A 273 -4.05 -23.85 -14.04
CA GLY A 273 -3.73 -23.33 -15.36
C GLY A 273 -2.90 -22.04 -15.30
N PRO A 274 -2.36 -21.60 -16.45
CA PRO A 274 -1.97 -20.20 -16.57
C PRO A 274 -3.17 -19.35 -16.15
N ALA A 275 -2.92 -18.28 -15.38
CA ALA A 275 -3.92 -17.22 -15.25
C ALA A 275 -4.46 -16.94 -16.66
N PRO A 276 -5.79 -16.83 -16.86
CA PRO A 276 -6.32 -16.51 -18.18
C PRO A 276 -5.58 -15.26 -18.63
N ASP A 277 -4.95 -15.33 -19.81
CA ASP A 277 -4.16 -14.25 -20.36
C ASP A 277 -5.02 -12.99 -20.29
N VAL A 278 -4.76 -12.12 -19.32
CA VAL A 278 -5.06 -10.71 -19.47
C VAL A 278 -4.11 -10.33 -20.57
N ALA A 279 -4.59 -10.42 -21.83
CA ALA A 279 -3.79 -10.22 -23.02
C ALA A 279 -2.85 -9.07 -22.72
N PRO A 280 -1.51 -9.29 -22.72
CA PRO A 280 -0.59 -8.23 -22.41
C PRO A 280 -0.99 -7.06 -23.31
N ALA A 281 -1.28 -5.90 -22.71
CA ALA A 281 -1.55 -4.70 -23.48
C ALA A 281 -0.45 -4.65 -24.55
N ALA A 282 -0.86 -4.83 -25.81
CA ALA A 282 0.06 -5.25 -26.85
C ALA A 282 1.30 -4.33 -26.82
N PRO A 283 2.53 -4.88 -26.74
CA PRO A 283 3.71 -4.03 -26.83
C PRO A 283 3.55 -3.18 -28.09
N PRO A 284 3.77 -1.85 -28.04
CA PRO A 284 3.57 -1.00 -29.20
C PRO A 284 4.42 -1.56 -30.33
N THR A 285 3.75 -2.10 -31.34
CA THR A 285 4.38 -2.75 -32.49
C THR A 285 5.27 -1.71 -33.16
N ALA A 286 6.58 -1.86 -33.01
CA ALA A 286 7.55 -1.04 -33.69
C ALA A 286 7.59 -1.45 -35.17
N SER A 287 6.81 -0.78 -36.03
CA SER A 287 7.14 -0.57 -37.44
C SER A 287 6.25 0.47 -38.14
N ALA A 288 6.91 1.53 -38.60
CA ALA A 288 6.61 2.31 -39.81
C ALA A 288 5.31 3.12 -39.95
N ALA A 289 5.24 4.24 -39.23
CA ALA A 289 4.83 5.56 -39.73
C ALA A 289 5.26 6.60 -38.67
N PRO A 290 5.59 7.86 -39.01
CA PRO A 290 5.75 8.89 -37.99
C PRO A 290 4.46 8.92 -37.16
N ALA A 291 4.59 8.62 -35.87
CA ALA A 291 3.46 8.63 -34.96
C ALA A 291 2.74 9.98 -35.11
N PRO A 292 1.42 10.00 -35.33
CA PRO A 292 0.69 11.25 -35.37
C PRO A 292 1.00 12.00 -34.08
N ALA A 293 1.42 13.26 -34.20
CA ALA A 293 1.81 14.06 -33.05
C ALA A 293 0.72 13.98 -31.99
N GLU A 294 1.09 13.57 -30.77
CA GLU A 294 0.14 13.39 -29.67
C GLU A 294 -0.66 14.67 -29.48
N GLU A 295 -1.97 14.57 -29.71
CA GLU A 295 -2.89 15.67 -29.51
C GLU A 295 -3.48 15.58 -28.11
N PHE A 296 -3.44 16.70 -27.39
CA PHE A 296 -4.09 16.82 -26.10
C PHE A 296 -5.19 17.87 -26.16
N ILE A 297 -6.21 17.66 -25.35
CA ILE A 297 -7.25 18.64 -25.07
C ILE A 297 -7.31 18.93 -23.58
N THR A 298 -7.83 20.10 -23.23
CA THR A 298 -8.10 20.50 -21.86
C THR A 298 -9.61 20.66 -21.69
N LEU A 299 -10.18 20.01 -20.67
CA LEU A 299 -11.60 20.14 -20.36
C LEU A 299 -11.93 21.56 -19.90
N MET A 300 -12.91 22.21 -20.53
CA MET A 300 -13.37 23.56 -20.19
C MET A 300 -14.47 23.55 -19.14
N ARG A 301 -15.12 22.41 -18.93
CA ARG A 301 -16.15 22.17 -17.91
C ARG A 301 -16.07 20.73 -17.42
N PRO A 302 -16.62 20.42 -16.23
CA PRO A 302 -16.72 19.04 -15.79
C PRO A 302 -17.52 18.18 -16.77
N VAL A 303 -17.09 16.94 -16.99
CA VAL A 303 -17.75 15.98 -17.89
C VAL A 303 -18.00 14.67 -17.17
N THR A 304 -19.25 14.25 -17.10
CA THR A 304 -19.61 12.92 -16.59
C THR A 304 -19.37 11.88 -17.67
N ILE A 305 -18.62 10.83 -17.35
CA ILE A 305 -18.40 9.67 -18.21
C ILE A 305 -18.81 8.39 -17.48
N ARG A 306 -19.10 7.33 -18.25
CA ARG A 306 -19.34 5.99 -17.72
C ARG A 306 -18.05 5.18 -17.72
N ILE A 307 -17.70 4.66 -16.55
CA ILE A 307 -16.63 3.70 -16.33
C ILE A 307 -17.24 2.36 -15.91
N PRO A 308 -16.49 1.23 -15.95
CA PRO A 308 -17.06 -0.09 -15.67
C PRO A 308 -17.75 -0.22 -14.30
N TYR A 309 -17.38 0.64 -13.35
CA TYR A 309 -17.85 0.60 -11.96
C TYR A 309 -18.83 1.73 -11.62
N GLY A 310 -19.31 2.52 -12.60
CA GLY A 310 -20.28 3.58 -12.39
C GLY A 310 -20.06 4.82 -13.26
N GLU A 311 -20.54 5.97 -12.77
CA GLU A 311 -20.32 7.27 -13.40
C GLU A 311 -19.25 8.05 -12.63
N THR A 312 -18.35 8.71 -13.35
CA THR A 312 -17.34 9.60 -12.76
C THR A 312 -17.34 10.95 -13.46
N VAL A 313 -16.99 12.00 -12.72
CA VAL A 313 -16.94 13.39 -13.23
C VAL A 313 -15.49 13.78 -13.45
N LEU A 314 -15.10 13.94 -14.71
CA LEU A 314 -13.81 14.50 -15.08
C LEU A 314 -13.81 16.00 -14.77
N PRO A 315 -12.87 16.52 -13.96
CA PRO A 315 -12.86 17.93 -13.59
C PRO A 315 -12.44 18.84 -14.74
N ARG A 316 -12.91 20.10 -14.71
CA ARG A 316 -12.39 21.18 -15.57
C ARG A 316 -10.88 21.29 -15.39
N GLY A 317 -10.15 21.54 -16.49
CA GLY A 317 -8.70 21.68 -16.51
C GLY A 317 -7.96 20.35 -16.72
N LEU A 318 -8.66 19.21 -16.65
CA LEU A 318 -8.03 17.91 -16.92
C LEU A 318 -7.55 17.85 -18.36
N LYS A 319 -6.26 17.53 -18.53
CA LYS A 319 -5.62 17.31 -19.83
C LYS A 319 -5.77 15.85 -20.24
N LEU A 320 -6.32 15.60 -21.42
CA LEU A 320 -6.62 14.25 -21.92
C LEU A 320 -6.00 14.05 -23.30
N GLN A 321 -5.45 12.86 -23.53
CA GLN A 321 -4.90 12.47 -24.83
C GLN A 321 -6.06 12.14 -25.78
N VAL A 322 -6.07 12.78 -26.95
CA VAL A 322 -7.05 12.53 -28.00
C VAL A 322 -6.65 11.28 -28.79
N ILE A 323 -7.58 10.33 -28.87
CA ILE A 323 -7.45 9.13 -29.72
C ILE A 323 -8.06 9.38 -31.09
N SER A 324 -9.26 9.98 -31.14
CA SER A 324 -9.93 10.34 -32.39
C SER A 324 -10.97 11.44 -32.20
N ARG A 325 -11.35 12.12 -33.28
CA ARG A 325 -12.45 13.09 -33.31
C ARG A 325 -13.55 12.57 -34.22
N SER A 326 -14.79 12.66 -33.77
CA SER A 326 -15.98 12.38 -34.59
C SER A 326 -16.93 13.57 -34.51
N GLY A 327 -17.91 13.65 -35.42
CA GLY A 327 -18.95 14.68 -35.37
C GLY A 327 -19.81 14.63 -34.10
N GLN A 328 -19.76 13.53 -33.33
CA GLN A 328 -20.55 13.31 -32.12
C GLN A 328 -19.76 13.54 -30.82
N GLY A 329 -18.43 13.70 -30.88
CA GLY A 329 -17.58 13.85 -29.69
C GLY A 329 -16.09 13.62 -29.94
N ILE A 330 -15.31 13.77 -28.88
CA ILE A 330 -13.86 13.53 -28.85
C ILE A 330 -13.63 12.24 -28.07
N ASN A 331 -12.97 11.27 -28.71
CA ASN A 331 -12.53 10.05 -28.05
C ASN A 331 -11.19 10.31 -27.39
N VAL A 332 -11.12 10.09 -26.08
CA VAL A 332 -9.95 10.33 -25.24
C VAL A 332 -9.51 9.07 -24.51
N GLN A 333 -8.23 8.98 -24.17
CA GLN A 333 -7.71 7.94 -23.30
C GLN A 333 -7.94 8.35 -21.82
N TYR A 334 -8.66 7.53 -21.07
CA TYR A 334 -8.86 7.71 -19.63
C TYR A 334 -8.90 6.35 -18.92
N MET A 335 -8.04 6.15 -17.92
CA MET A 335 -7.88 4.90 -17.16
C MET A 335 -7.72 3.66 -18.07
N GLY A 336 -6.87 3.74 -19.08
CA GLY A 336 -6.61 2.61 -19.99
C GLY A 336 -7.73 2.30 -20.99
N LYS A 337 -8.83 3.06 -20.99
CA LYS A 337 -9.97 2.88 -21.90
C LYS A 337 -10.23 4.13 -22.74
N THR A 338 -10.82 3.93 -23.91
CA THR A 338 -11.32 5.03 -24.73
C THR A 338 -12.67 5.49 -24.18
N GLN A 339 -12.77 6.79 -23.88
CA GLN A 339 -13.97 7.46 -23.42
C GLN A 339 -14.39 8.51 -24.44
N THR A 340 -15.70 8.66 -24.67
CA THR A 340 -16.22 9.70 -25.56
C THR A 340 -16.68 10.88 -24.72
N ILE A 341 -16.14 12.06 -24.97
CA ILE A 341 -16.57 13.32 -24.34
C ILE A 341 -17.22 14.25 -25.38
N PRO A 342 -18.13 15.15 -24.95
CA PRO A 342 -18.70 16.16 -25.84
C PRO A 342 -17.63 17.09 -26.42
N ALA A 343 -17.69 17.39 -27.71
CA ALA A 343 -16.69 18.22 -28.39
C ALA A 343 -16.66 19.67 -27.88
N ASP A 344 -17.79 20.18 -27.42
CA ASP A 344 -17.94 21.52 -26.82
C ASP A 344 -17.42 21.59 -25.38
N ALA A 345 -17.09 20.45 -24.76
CA ALA A 345 -16.58 20.40 -23.40
C ALA A 345 -15.06 20.61 -23.30
N ALA A 346 -14.34 20.69 -24.43
CA ALA A 346 -12.89 20.76 -24.43
C ALA A 346 -12.34 21.68 -25.53
N VAL A 347 -11.16 22.23 -25.27
CA VAL A 347 -10.37 22.97 -26.26
C VAL A 347 -9.05 22.26 -26.49
N ARG A 348 -8.43 22.48 -27.65
CA ARG A 348 -7.08 22.00 -27.91
C ARG A 348 -6.15 22.60 -26.85
N ALA A 349 -5.34 21.75 -26.22
CA ALA A 349 -4.32 22.27 -25.32
C ALA A 349 -3.27 22.98 -26.17
N ASP A 350 -3.06 24.27 -25.93
CA ASP A 350 -1.94 24.99 -26.53
C ASP A 350 -0.64 24.28 -26.12
N ARG A 351 0.27 24.11 -27.09
CA ARG A 351 1.52 23.37 -26.89
C ARG A 351 2.45 24.07 -25.90
#